data_AF-A0A426YAG5-F1
#
_entry.id   AF-A0A426YAG5-F1
#
_cell.length_a   1.000
_cell.length_b   1.000
_cell.length_c   1.000
_cell.angle_alpha   90.00
_cell.angle_beta   90.00
_cell.angle_gamma   90.00
#
_symmetry.space_group_name_H-M   'P 1'
#
loop_
_entity.id
_entity.type
_entity.pdbx_description
1 polymer ?
#
loop_
_entity_poly.entity_id
_entity_poly.type
_entity_poly.pdbx_seq_one_letter_code
_entity_poly.pdbx_strand_id
1 'polypeptide(L)'
;MEPVASVEEPEGQAESLVEAGMSVFVRPRSMKDLCGTKVRKDDVGYYALYMSDLAQQDPNKEMRARWENLRNYSKMTLFDRVHDAGRLITFMDYRINNLLQKIETLKAGGGPEVVAVAEERVAELEKTQQERTKALQRLESSHKESNEVRGDLSEARKQLKEARVRARKAEDDLLKSVKDLESTRAELPKRAVNDYKESVDFKEGLKRMGRVTYEYGYWVTIARLCSSYPDSKVEEDPFTVRPEDDLMPMERQQAFDDSDPPES
;
A
#
# COMPACT_ATOMS: atom_id res chain seq x y z
N MET A 1 34.97 -3.58 44.12
CA MET A 1 35.16 -3.87 45.56
C MET A 1 35.19 -2.51 46.25
N GLU A 2 34.01 -2.00 46.62
CA GLU A 2 33.95 -0.91 47.60
C GLU A 2 34.34 -1.48 48.97
N PRO A 3 35.00 -0.66 49.79
CA PRO A 3 34.68 -0.68 51.20
C PRO A 3 34.33 0.71 51.73
N VAL A 4 33.36 0.63 52.64
CA VAL A 4 32.68 1.63 53.43
C VAL A 4 33.44 1.88 54.75
N ALA A 5 33.14 3.04 55.35
CA ALA A 5 33.25 3.41 56.77
C ALA A 5 34.52 4.09 57.29
N SER A 6 34.30 5.37 57.61
CA SER A 6 34.96 6.24 58.59
C SER A 6 35.03 5.64 59.99
N VAL A 7 36.09 5.90 60.76
CA VAL A 7 36.10 5.83 62.24
C VAL A 7 37.21 6.74 62.82
N GLU A 8 36.78 7.62 63.72
CA GLU A 8 37.40 8.19 64.94
C GLU A 8 38.75 8.95 64.94
N GLU A 9 38.63 10.22 65.33
CA GLU A 9 39.58 10.95 66.19
C GLU A 9 39.77 10.24 67.54
N PRO A 10 40.98 10.27 68.14
CA PRO A 10 41.14 10.01 69.56
C PRO A 10 41.07 11.31 70.38
N GLU A 11 40.13 11.33 71.32
CA GLU A 11 40.15 12.18 72.51
C GLU A 11 41.23 11.69 73.50
N GLY A 12 41.85 12.62 74.23
CA GLY A 12 41.99 12.45 75.68
C GLY A 12 43.39 12.61 76.31
N GLN A 13 43.38 13.35 77.44
CA GLN A 13 44.32 13.42 78.58
C GLN A 13 45.41 14.52 78.46
N ALA A 14 45.34 15.68 79.15
CA ALA A 14 45.27 15.96 80.61
C ALA A 14 46.49 15.35 81.34
N GLU A 15 47.34 16.03 82.12
CA GLU A 15 47.22 17.21 82.99
C GLU A 15 48.64 17.81 83.22
N SER A 16 48.77 19.10 83.53
CA SER A 16 49.39 19.50 84.81
C SER A 16 49.19 21.00 85.09
N LEU A 17 48.87 21.22 86.36
CA LEU A 17 48.44 22.44 87.02
C LEU A 17 49.64 23.28 87.46
N VAL A 18 49.74 24.54 87.03
CA VAL A 18 50.37 25.61 87.83
C VAL A 18 49.56 26.91 87.68
N GLU A 19 48.65 27.05 88.63
CA GLU A 19 48.22 28.24 89.36
C GLU A 19 48.70 29.65 88.94
N ALA A 20 47.71 30.57 88.98
CA ALA A 20 47.76 32.00 89.36
C ALA A 20 47.56 33.05 88.25
N GLY A 21 46.43 33.79 88.35
CA GLY A 21 46.26 35.13 87.77
C GLY A 21 44.94 35.35 87.02
N MET A 22 43.95 35.97 87.68
CA MET A 22 42.64 36.32 87.13
C MET A 22 42.71 37.44 86.06
N SER A 23 42.02 37.24 84.93
CA SER A 23 41.05 38.22 84.37
C SER A 23 40.24 37.58 83.24
N VAL A 24 38.94 37.38 83.44
CA VAL A 24 38.01 36.90 82.40
C VAL A 24 37.66 38.08 81.49
N PHE A 25 38.23 38.11 80.29
CA PHE A 25 37.64 38.88 79.19
C PHE A 25 36.52 38.04 78.58
N VAL A 26 35.26 38.40 78.85
CA VAL A 26 34.12 37.80 78.14
C VAL A 26 34.11 38.33 76.71
N ARG A 27 34.51 37.49 75.76
CA ARG A 27 34.44 37.77 74.32
C ARG A 27 32.97 37.88 73.88
N PRO A 28 32.53 38.96 73.22
CA PRO A 28 31.17 39.04 72.65
C PRO A 28 30.96 37.98 71.55
N ARG A 29 29.77 37.37 71.53
CA ARG A 29 29.39 36.34 70.53
C ARG A 29 29.41 36.91 69.10
N SER A 30 29.92 36.10 68.17
CA SER A 30 30.00 36.42 66.74
C SER A 30 28.64 36.28 66.04
N MET A 31 28.44 36.95 64.90
CA MET A 31 27.23 36.80 64.08
C MET A 31 26.95 35.34 63.67
N LYS A 32 27.98 34.50 63.52
CA LYS A 32 27.81 33.05 63.31
C LYS A 32 27.24 32.33 64.54
N ASP A 33 27.57 32.78 65.74
CA ASP A 33 27.11 32.17 66.99
C ASP A 33 25.64 32.49 67.27
N LEU A 34 25.15 33.66 66.82
CA LEU A 34 23.75 34.08 66.93
C LEU A 34 22.82 33.31 65.96
N CYS A 35 23.32 32.93 64.78
CA CYS A 35 22.52 32.17 63.82
C CYS A 35 22.39 30.67 64.15
N GLY A 36 23.20 30.14 65.08
CA GLY A 36 23.22 28.73 65.46
C GLY A 36 22.48 28.36 66.75
N THR A 37 22.04 29.34 67.55
CA THR A 37 21.38 29.07 68.83
C THR A 37 19.93 28.61 68.64
N LYS A 38 19.62 27.38 69.07
CA LYS A 38 18.24 26.85 69.15
C LYS A 38 17.48 27.59 70.24
N VAL A 39 16.44 28.32 69.85
CA VAL A 39 15.58 29.14 70.71
C VAL A 39 14.84 28.25 71.72
N ARG A 40 15.05 28.47 73.02
CA ARG A 40 14.20 27.91 74.08
C ARG A 40 13.06 28.88 74.40
N LYS A 41 11.97 28.32 74.92
CA LYS A 41 10.65 28.98 75.07
C LYS A 41 10.65 30.26 75.92
N ASP A 42 11.71 30.49 76.70
CA ASP A 42 11.85 31.65 77.60
C ASP A 42 13.00 32.60 77.19
N ASP A 43 13.62 32.42 76.03
CA ASP A 43 14.53 33.42 75.47
C ASP A 43 13.72 34.58 74.88
N VAL A 44 14.02 35.80 75.32
CA VAL A 44 13.41 37.03 74.80
C VAL A 44 13.78 37.17 73.32
N GLY A 45 12.89 36.69 72.45
CA GLY A 45 13.04 36.77 71.01
C GLY A 45 13.22 38.22 70.56
N TYR A 46 14.21 38.46 69.71
CA TYR A 46 14.35 39.72 68.99
C TYR A 46 13.15 39.88 68.04
N TYR A 47 12.08 40.53 68.51
CA TYR A 47 10.96 40.94 67.68
C TYR A 47 11.45 41.91 66.61
N ALA A 48 11.39 41.51 65.34
CA ALA A 48 11.39 42.44 64.22
C ALA A 48 10.03 43.15 64.21
N LEU A 49 9.92 44.21 65.00
CA LEU A 49 8.72 45.05 65.07
C LEU A 49 8.64 45.91 63.80
N TYR A 50 7.58 45.63 63.04
CA TYR A 50 6.95 46.37 61.95
C TYR A 50 7.39 47.85 61.77
N MET A 51 8.11 48.13 60.68
CA MET A 51 8.51 49.47 60.23
C MET A 51 7.66 49.92 59.02
N SER A 52 6.33 49.77 59.07
CA SER A 52 5.49 50.07 57.90
C SER A 52 4.49 51.23 58.07
N ASP A 53 4.48 51.95 59.20
CA ASP A 53 3.60 53.12 59.40
C ASP A 53 4.36 54.42 59.74
N LEU A 54 5.38 54.76 58.93
CA LEU A 54 5.93 56.11 58.91
C LEU A 54 5.50 56.80 57.62
N ALA A 55 4.64 57.81 57.74
CA ALA A 55 4.36 58.75 56.66
C ALA A 55 5.69 59.29 56.11
N GLN A 56 5.83 59.39 54.78
CA GLN A 56 7.02 59.93 54.10
C GLN A 56 7.41 61.27 54.74
N GLN A 57 8.37 61.24 55.67
CA GLN A 57 9.03 62.43 56.19
C GLN A 57 10.18 62.78 55.26
N ASP A 58 10.45 64.08 55.16
CA ASP A 58 11.61 64.64 54.49
C ASP A 58 12.89 63.92 54.96
N PRO A 59 13.63 63.24 54.06
CA PRO A 59 14.87 62.54 54.38
C PRO A 59 15.94 63.43 55.02
N ASN A 60 15.87 64.74 54.79
CA ASN A 60 16.81 65.73 55.33
C ASN A 60 16.36 66.29 56.69
N LYS A 61 15.22 65.85 57.21
CA LYS A 61 14.77 66.22 58.55
C LYS A 61 15.63 65.49 59.59
N GLU A 62 16.44 66.27 60.30
CA GLU A 62 17.36 65.80 61.31
C GLU A 62 16.65 64.90 62.34
N MET A 63 17.08 63.63 62.44
CA MET A 63 16.58 62.62 63.38
C MET A 63 16.98 62.95 64.83
N ARG A 64 16.53 64.10 65.33
CA ARG A 64 16.95 64.73 66.59
C ARG A 64 16.31 64.11 67.84
N ALA A 65 15.96 62.83 67.82
CA ALA A 65 15.31 62.16 68.95
C ALA A 65 15.95 60.79 69.24
N ARG A 66 16.48 60.65 70.46
CA ARG A 66 16.91 59.42 71.16
C ARG A 66 18.37 58.98 71.09
N TRP A 67 19.30 59.75 70.50
CA TRP A 67 20.73 59.37 70.42
C TRP A 67 21.59 59.88 71.58
N GLU A 68 21.19 60.98 72.22
CA GLU A 68 21.98 61.61 73.29
C GLU A 68 22.18 60.68 74.51
N ASN A 69 21.19 59.83 74.82
CA ASN A 69 21.22 58.91 75.97
C ASN A 69 21.92 57.55 75.70
N LEU A 70 22.46 57.28 74.50
CA LEU A 70 23.22 56.05 74.28
C LEU A 70 24.64 56.17 74.82
N ARG A 71 25.11 55.14 75.55
CA ARG A 71 26.51 55.00 75.95
C ARG A 71 27.42 54.94 74.70
N ASN A 72 28.62 55.49 74.82
CA ASN A 72 29.56 55.65 73.70
C ASN A 72 29.90 54.33 72.99
N TYR A 73 29.96 53.21 73.71
CA TYR A 73 30.18 51.89 73.09
C TYR A 73 29.03 51.49 72.15
N SER A 74 27.78 51.78 72.51
CA SER A 74 26.62 51.48 71.67
C SER A 74 26.59 52.34 70.40
N LYS A 75 27.01 53.61 70.51
CA LYS A 75 27.13 54.51 69.35
C LYS A 75 28.16 53.97 68.34
N MET A 76 29.33 53.54 68.81
CA MET A 76 30.37 52.95 67.96
C MET A 76 29.87 51.68 67.25
N THR A 77 29.20 50.78 67.97
CA THR A 77 28.64 49.56 67.35
C THR A 77 27.55 49.84 66.30
N LEU A 78 26.80 50.93 66.44
CA LEU A 78 25.84 51.36 65.41
C LEU A 78 26.55 51.95 64.20
N PHE A 79 27.59 52.76 64.39
CA PHE A 79 28.43 53.25 63.29
C PHE A 79 29.07 52.11 62.49
N ASP A 80 29.63 51.11 63.17
CA ASP A 80 30.23 49.94 62.51
C ASP A 80 29.18 49.16 61.69
N ARG A 81 27.99 48.95 62.24
CA ARG A 81 26.89 48.27 61.52
C ARG A 81 26.38 49.05 60.32
N VAL A 82 26.24 50.37 60.45
CA VAL A 82 25.84 51.24 59.33
C VAL A 82 26.92 51.23 58.25
N HIS A 83 28.19 51.30 58.64
CA HIS A 83 29.31 51.22 57.73
C HIS A 83 29.38 49.86 57.02
N ASP A 84 29.20 48.75 57.75
CA ASP A 84 29.17 47.38 57.18
C ASP A 84 27.98 47.18 56.24
N ALA A 85 26.79 47.67 56.59
CA ALA A 85 25.63 47.67 55.71
C ALA A 85 25.88 48.52 54.45
N GLY A 86 26.52 49.68 54.60
CA GLY A 86 26.94 50.52 53.48
C GLY A 86 27.88 49.78 52.52
N ARG A 87 28.89 49.08 53.04
CA ARG A 87 29.81 48.25 52.22
C ARG A 87 29.09 47.13 51.48
N LEU A 88 28.12 46.48 52.14
CA LEU A 88 27.33 45.42 51.53
C LEU A 88 26.42 45.96 50.43
N ILE A 89 25.78 47.11 50.63
CA ILE A 89 24.96 47.79 49.63
C ILE A 89 25.81 48.11 48.39
N THR A 90 26.98 48.74 48.57
CA THR A 90 27.88 49.04 47.43
C THR A 90 28.34 47.78 46.69
N PHE A 91 28.62 46.69 47.40
CA PHE A 91 28.96 45.41 46.78
C PHE A 91 27.79 44.81 45.99
N MET A 92 26.57 44.90 46.52
CA MET A 92 25.37 44.43 45.84
C MET A 92 25.03 45.29 44.63
N ASP A 93 25.18 46.62 44.71
CA ASP A 93 25.01 47.53 43.59
C ASP A 93 25.98 47.20 42.44
N TYR A 94 27.24 46.91 42.76
CA TYR A 94 28.21 46.45 41.77
C TYR A 94 27.76 45.14 41.09
N ARG A 95 27.27 44.17 41.86
CA ARG A 95 26.77 42.89 41.32
C ARG A 95 25.52 43.07 40.46
N ILE A 96 24.59 43.92 40.88
CA ILE A 96 23.37 44.23 40.14
C ILE A 96 23.74 44.90 38.82
N ASN A 97 24.62 45.91 38.85
CA ASN A 97 25.08 46.58 37.65
C ASN A 97 25.82 45.63 36.69
N ASN A 98 26.66 44.74 37.22
CA ASN A 98 27.34 43.72 36.41
C ASN A 98 26.35 42.74 35.75
N LEU A 99 25.32 42.30 36.47
CA LEU A 99 24.28 41.42 35.92
C LEU A 99 23.42 42.13 34.89
N LEU A 100 23.05 43.39 35.11
CA LEU A 100 22.30 44.19 34.14
C LEU A 100 23.10 44.35 32.84
N GLN A 101 24.39 44.66 32.93
CA GLN A 101 25.27 44.74 31.76
C GLN A 101 25.42 43.38 31.05
N LYS A 102 25.48 42.27 31.81
CA LYS A 102 25.51 40.93 31.23
C LYS A 102 24.19 40.59 30.51
N ILE A 103 23.05 40.99 31.07
CA ILE A 103 21.74 40.82 30.41
C ILE A 103 21.68 41.67 29.14
N GLU A 104 22.15 42.91 29.19
CA GLU A 104 22.15 43.82 28.05
C GLU A 104 23.08 43.34 26.93
N THR A 105 24.27 42.83 27.27
CA THR A 105 25.19 42.20 26.30
C THR A 105 24.65 40.89 25.73
N LEU A 106 23.92 40.08 26.50
CA LEU A 106 23.22 38.91 25.98
C LEU A 106 22.06 39.30 25.07
N LYS A 107 21.34 40.38 25.40
CA LYS A 107 20.23 40.91 24.60
C LYS A 107 20.72 41.57 23.31
N ALA A 108 21.86 42.25 23.34
CA ALA A 108 22.53 42.80 22.16
C ALA A 108 23.25 41.71 21.34
N GLY A 109 23.76 40.67 22.01
CA GLY A 109 24.41 39.51 21.40
C GLY A 109 23.42 38.57 20.70
N GLY A 110 22.17 38.53 21.15
CA GLY A 110 21.01 38.09 20.36
C GLY A 110 20.69 39.13 19.29
N GLY A 111 21.60 39.33 18.34
CA GLY A 111 21.46 40.35 17.30
C GLY A 111 20.16 40.15 16.51
N PRO A 112 19.50 41.23 16.07
CA PRO A 112 18.30 41.16 15.23
C PRO A 112 18.54 40.33 13.95
N GLU A 113 19.78 40.22 13.50
CA GLU A 113 20.21 39.37 12.39
C GLU A 113 20.08 37.87 12.70
N VAL A 114 20.44 37.41 13.90
CA VAL A 114 20.30 36.00 14.30
C VAL A 114 18.82 35.63 14.44
N VAL A 115 17.99 36.57 14.91
CA VAL A 115 16.53 36.40 15.00
C VAL A 115 15.92 36.35 13.60
N ALA A 116 16.28 37.27 12.70
CA ALA A 116 15.80 37.28 11.32
C ALA A 116 16.17 35.98 10.56
N VAL A 117 17.41 35.49 10.72
CA VAL A 117 17.82 34.20 10.13
C VAL A 117 17.04 33.03 10.71
N ALA A 118 16.70 33.05 12.01
CA ALA A 118 15.88 32.01 12.62
C ALA A 118 14.42 32.07 12.11
N GLU A 119 13.84 33.26 11.98
CA GLU A 119 12.49 33.48 11.45
C GLU A 119 12.39 33.05 9.98
N GLU A 120 13.39 33.39 9.15
CA GLU A 120 13.47 32.94 7.76
C GLU A 120 13.49 31.42 7.66
N ARG A 121 14.29 30.73 8.50
CA ARG A 121 14.32 29.26 8.54
C ARG A 121 13.00 28.65 9.00
N VAL A 122 12.28 29.30 9.91
CA VAL A 122 10.93 28.87 10.31
C VAL A 122 9.96 29.02 9.15
N ALA A 123 9.99 30.13 8.42
CA ALA A 123 9.15 30.34 7.24
C ALA A 123 9.44 29.33 6.11
N GLU A 124 10.73 29.01 5.86
CA GLU A 124 11.11 27.95 4.93
C GLU A 124 10.57 26.58 5.40
N LEU A 125 10.69 26.27 6.69
CA LEU A 125 10.18 25.02 7.24
C LEU A 125 8.66 24.92 7.11
N GLU A 126 7.91 26.00 7.42
CA GLU A 126 6.46 26.05 7.25
C GLU A 126 6.05 25.85 5.79
N LYS A 127 6.76 26.47 4.84
CA LYS A 127 6.55 26.26 3.41
C LYS A 127 6.76 24.79 3.03
N THR A 128 7.84 24.16 3.48
CA THR A 128 8.08 22.73 3.19
C THR A 128 7.03 21.82 3.83
N GLN A 129 6.53 22.16 5.03
CA GLN A 129 5.42 21.41 5.64
C GLN A 129 4.13 21.55 4.82
N GLN A 130 3.82 22.75 4.33
CA GLN A 130 2.67 22.97 3.46
C GLN A 130 2.80 22.23 2.12
N GLU A 131 3.99 22.17 1.53
CA GLU A 131 4.24 21.38 0.33
C GLU A 131 4.08 19.88 0.59
N ARG A 132 4.55 19.38 1.73
CA ARG A 132 4.37 17.98 2.16
C ARG A 132 2.90 17.62 2.35
N THR A 133 2.09 18.47 2.96
CA THR A 133 0.65 18.19 3.14
C THR A 133 -0.09 18.16 1.79
N LYS A 134 0.23 19.08 0.89
CA LYS A 134 -0.28 19.06 -0.50
C LYS A 134 0.13 17.79 -1.25
N ALA A 135 1.39 17.36 -1.09
CA ALA A 135 1.90 16.13 -1.70
C ALA A 135 1.21 14.88 -1.13
N LEU A 136 0.95 14.82 0.18
CA LEU A 136 0.20 13.75 0.82
C LEU A 136 -1.24 13.66 0.29
N GLN A 137 -1.91 14.80 0.13
CA GLN A 137 -3.25 14.84 -0.45
C GLN A 137 -3.28 14.29 -1.89
N ARG A 138 -2.28 14.65 -2.71
CA ARG A 138 -2.11 14.12 -4.07
C ARG A 138 -1.82 12.62 -4.08
N LEU A 139 -1.03 12.13 -3.12
CA LEU A 139 -0.77 10.71 -2.96
C LEU A 139 -2.04 9.94 -2.59
N GLU A 140 -2.85 10.50 -1.69
CA GLU A 140 -4.12 9.90 -1.29
C GLU A 140 -5.12 9.83 -2.46
N SER A 141 -5.22 10.89 -3.27
CA SER A 141 -6.08 10.87 -4.47
C SER A 141 -5.61 9.83 -5.49
N SER A 142 -4.30 9.78 -5.78
CA SER A 142 -3.73 8.80 -6.70
C SER A 142 -3.89 7.36 -6.19
N HIS A 143 -3.81 7.15 -4.87
CA HIS A 143 -4.07 5.85 -4.26
C HIS A 143 -5.54 5.43 -4.41
N LYS A 144 -6.50 6.36 -4.27
CA LYS A 144 -7.93 6.09 -4.52
C LYS A 144 -8.17 5.69 -5.98
N GLU A 145 -7.62 6.44 -6.93
CA GLU A 145 -7.69 6.12 -8.37
C GLU A 145 -7.07 4.74 -8.67
N SER A 146 -5.92 4.43 -8.08
CA SER A 146 -5.25 3.13 -8.26
C SER A 146 -6.10 1.96 -7.74
N ASN A 147 -6.87 2.16 -6.68
CA ASN A 147 -7.77 1.14 -6.15
C ASN A 147 -9.01 0.96 -7.03
N GLU A 148 -9.54 2.04 -7.60
CA GLU A 148 -10.64 1.99 -8.56
C GLU A 148 -10.23 1.20 -9.82
N VAL A 149 -9.10 1.57 -10.44
CA VAL A 149 -8.55 0.87 -11.62
C VAL A 149 -8.25 -0.61 -11.30
N ARG A 150 -7.78 -0.91 -10.09
CA ARG A 150 -7.57 -2.30 -9.65
C ARG A 150 -8.90 -3.06 -9.57
N GLY A 151 -9.96 -2.41 -9.10
CA GLY A 151 -11.32 -2.94 -9.11
C GLY A 151 -11.77 -3.27 -10.53
N ASP A 152 -11.68 -2.31 -11.45
CA ASP A 152 -12.06 -2.48 -12.86
C ASP A 152 -11.28 -3.62 -13.54
N LEU A 153 -9.97 -3.71 -13.29
CA LEU A 153 -9.14 -4.79 -13.81
C LEU A 153 -9.60 -6.16 -13.30
N SER A 154 -10.03 -6.25 -12.04
CA SER A 154 -10.54 -7.50 -11.46
C SER A 154 -11.85 -7.94 -12.11
N GLU A 155 -12.74 -6.98 -12.40
CA GLU A 155 -14.02 -7.23 -13.09
C GLU A 155 -13.78 -7.61 -14.56
N ALA A 156 -12.93 -6.87 -15.28
CA ALA A 156 -12.55 -7.20 -16.65
C ALA A 156 -11.92 -8.61 -16.76
N ARG A 157 -11.09 -8.99 -15.76
CA ARG A 157 -10.51 -10.34 -15.70
C ARG A 157 -11.58 -11.42 -15.49
N LYS A 158 -12.61 -11.16 -14.69
CA LYS A 158 -13.74 -12.07 -14.51
C LYS A 158 -14.53 -12.22 -15.82
N GLN A 159 -14.90 -11.12 -16.45
CA GLN A 159 -15.61 -11.11 -17.73
C GLN A 159 -14.84 -11.83 -18.83
N LEU A 160 -13.51 -11.69 -18.88
CA LEU A 160 -12.67 -12.42 -19.84
C LEU A 160 -12.75 -13.94 -19.62
N LYS A 161 -12.76 -14.41 -18.37
CA LYS A 161 -12.92 -15.85 -18.08
C LYS A 161 -14.29 -16.36 -18.55
N GLU A 162 -15.35 -15.61 -18.29
CA GLU A 162 -16.71 -15.95 -18.74
C GLU A 162 -16.82 -15.94 -20.27
N ALA A 163 -16.24 -14.94 -20.94
CA ALA A 163 -16.18 -14.85 -22.39
C ALA A 163 -15.42 -16.05 -23.00
N ARG A 164 -14.31 -16.47 -22.41
CA ARG A 164 -13.56 -17.66 -22.86
C ARG A 164 -14.38 -18.94 -22.75
N VAL A 165 -15.13 -19.12 -21.67
CA VAL A 165 -16.02 -20.28 -21.52
C VAL A 165 -17.13 -20.25 -22.57
N ARG A 166 -17.74 -19.09 -22.82
CA ARG A 166 -18.75 -18.94 -23.87
C ARG A 166 -18.19 -19.22 -25.27
N ALA A 167 -17.00 -18.74 -25.57
CA ALA A 167 -16.33 -18.99 -26.85
C ALA A 167 -16.09 -20.49 -27.09
N ARG A 168 -15.55 -21.20 -26.10
CA ARG A 168 -15.35 -22.66 -26.19
C ARG A 168 -16.65 -23.41 -26.44
N LYS A 169 -17.73 -23.04 -25.75
CA LYS A 169 -19.04 -23.64 -25.99
C LYS A 169 -19.53 -23.40 -27.42
N ALA A 170 -19.38 -22.18 -27.94
CA ALA A 170 -19.76 -21.85 -29.30
C ALA A 170 -18.91 -22.63 -30.34
N GLU A 171 -17.62 -22.83 -30.07
CA GLU A 171 -16.74 -23.68 -30.90
C GLU A 171 -17.20 -25.15 -30.89
N ASP A 172 -17.58 -25.70 -29.74
CA ASP A 172 -18.11 -27.06 -29.63
C ASP A 172 -19.44 -27.23 -30.39
N ASP A 173 -20.35 -26.25 -30.25
CA ASP A 173 -21.63 -26.21 -30.98
C ASP A 173 -21.39 -26.12 -32.50
N LEU A 174 -20.45 -25.27 -32.93
CA LEU A 174 -20.03 -25.17 -34.34
C LEU A 174 -19.47 -26.50 -34.84
N LEU A 175 -18.56 -27.13 -34.08
CA LEU A 175 -17.98 -28.42 -34.46
C LEU A 175 -19.05 -29.50 -34.64
N LYS A 176 -20.09 -29.51 -33.79
CA LYS A 176 -21.23 -30.42 -33.94
C LYS A 176 -21.98 -30.16 -35.25
N SER A 177 -22.36 -28.91 -35.52
CA SER A 177 -23.07 -28.57 -36.76
C SER A 177 -22.26 -28.85 -38.03
N VAL A 178 -20.93 -28.67 -38.00
CA VAL A 178 -20.05 -29.00 -39.14
C VAL A 178 -20.06 -30.50 -39.41
N LYS A 179 -20.02 -31.35 -38.36
CA LYS A 179 -20.13 -32.81 -38.51
C LYS A 179 -21.48 -33.23 -39.09
N ASP A 180 -22.56 -32.60 -38.63
CA ASP A 180 -23.90 -32.86 -39.15
C ASP A 180 -23.99 -32.46 -40.65
N LEU A 181 -23.43 -31.31 -41.02
CA LEU A 181 -23.35 -30.86 -42.42
C LEU A 181 -22.48 -31.78 -43.28
N GLU A 182 -21.35 -32.26 -42.75
CA GLU A 182 -20.48 -33.18 -43.47
C GLU A 182 -21.17 -34.53 -43.70
N SER A 183 -21.89 -35.05 -42.71
CA SER A 183 -22.67 -36.28 -42.85
C SER A 183 -23.79 -36.14 -43.91
N THR A 184 -24.54 -35.04 -43.87
CA THR A 184 -25.57 -34.76 -44.90
C THR A 184 -24.97 -34.60 -46.29
N ARG A 185 -23.83 -33.91 -46.42
CA ARG A 185 -23.09 -33.79 -47.69
C ARG A 185 -22.63 -35.14 -48.22
N ALA A 186 -22.25 -36.08 -47.36
CA ALA A 186 -21.87 -37.44 -47.76
C ALA A 186 -23.06 -38.30 -48.21
N GLU A 187 -24.26 -38.03 -47.70
CA GLU A 187 -25.49 -38.74 -48.08
C GLU A 187 -26.11 -38.24 -49.39
N LEU A 188 -26.09 -36.92 -49.63
CA LEU A 188 -26.68 -36.31 -50.83
C LEU A 188 -26.27 -36.97 -52.15
N PRO A 189 -24.97 -37.21 -52.46
CA PRO A 189 -24.58 -37.85 -53.71
C PRO A 189 -25.03 -39.31 -53.77
N LYS A 190 -25.08 -40.03 -52.64
CA LYS A 190 -25.58 -41.42 -52.61
C LYS A 190 -27.06 -41.46 -52.98
N ARG A 191 -27.86 -40.55 -52.43
CA ARG A 191 -29.28 -40.40 -52.79
C ARG A 191 -29.44 -40.03 -54.27
N ALA A 192 -28.73 -39.00 -54.74
CA ALA A 192 -28.80 -38.57 -56.14
C ALA A 192 -28.43 -39.68 -57.14
N VAL A 193 -27.44 -40.51 -56.83
CA VAL A 193 -27.07 -41.67 -57.67
C VAL A 193 -28.16 -42.74 -57.65
N ASN A 194 -28.76 -43.03 -56.51
CA ASN A 194 -29.85 -43.99 -56.41
C ASN A 194 -31.09 -43.49 -57.19
N ASP A 195 -31.47 -42.23 -56.99
CA ASP A 195 -32.59 -41.59 -57.71
C ASP A 195 -32.35 -41.62 -59.23
N TYR A 196 -31.11 -41.36 -59.68
CA TYR A 196 -30.74 -41.46 -61.09
C TYR A 196 -30.86 -42.88 -61.63
N LYS A 197 -30.40 -43.89 -60.89
CA LYS A 197 -30.54 -45.31 -61.27
C LYS A 197 -32.00 -45.76 -61.35
N GLU A 198 -32.87 -45.17 -60.53
CA GLU A 198 -34.30 -45.49 -60.54
C GLU A 198 -35.07 -44.80 -61.66
N SER A 199 -34.52 -43.71 -62.22
CA SER A 199 -35.12 -42.93 -63.30
C SER A 199 -35.40 -43.76 -64.56
N VAL A 200 -36.47 -43.38 -65.27
CA VAL A 200 -36.91 -44.05 -66.51
C VAL A 200 -35.85 -43.92 -67.61
N ASP A 201 -35.25 -42.74 -67.75
CA ASP A 201 -34.25 -42.46 -68.78
C ASP A 201 -33.01 -43.35 -68.61
N PHE A 202 -32.56 -43.58 -67.37
CA PHE A 202 -31.45 -44.49 -67.11
C PHE A 202 -31.80 -45.93 -67.48
N LYS A 203 -32.97 -46.42 -67.05
CA LYS A 203 -33.44 -47.78 -67.37
C LYS A 203 -33.60 -47.99 -68.88
N GLU A 204 -34.14 -47.00 -69.59
CA GLU A 204 -34.29 -47.06 -71.04
C GLU A 204 -32.95 -46.95 -71.77
N GLY A 205 -32.04 -46.11 -71.27
CA GLY A 205 -30.66 -46.04 -71.72
C GLY A 205 -29.93 -47.39 -71.61
N LEU A 206 -30.13 -48.11 -70.50
CA LEU A 206 -29.59 -49.47 -70.33
C LEU A 206 -30.14 -50.46 -71.37
N LYS A 207 -31.46 -50.42 -71.67
CA LYS A 207 -32.03 -51.27 -72.74
C LYS A 207 -31.40 -50.96 -74.11
N ARG A 208 -31.22 -49.67 -74.43
CA ARG A 208 -30.56 -49.26 -75.68
C ARG A 208 -29.11 -49.74 -75.74
N MET A 209 -28.34 -49.57 -74.67
CA MET A 209 -26.95 -50.08 -74.59
C MET A 209 -26.88 -51.61 -74.73
N GLY A 210 -27.81 -52.34 -74.12
CA GLY A 210 -27.90 -53.81 -74.26
C GLY A 210 -28.12 -54.23 -75.72
N ARG A 211 -29.03 -53.55 -76.43
CA ARG A 211 -29.25 -53.80 -77.87
C ARG A 211 -28.00 -53.55 -78.70
N VAL A 212 -27.36 -52.40 -78.56
CA VAL A 212 -26.17 -52.04 -79.33
C VAL A 212 -25.02 -53.03 -79.10
N THR A 213 -24.82 -53.49 -77.85
CA THR A 213 -23.77 -54.47 -77.55
C THR A 213 -24.05 -55.86 -78.12
N TYR A 214 -25.31 -56.30 -78.06
CA TYR A 214 -25.74 -57.55 -78.68
C TYR A 214 -25.64 -57.49 -80.21
N GLU A 215 -26.10 -56.41 -80.83
CA GLU A 215 -25.94 -56.12 -82.26
C GLU A 215 -24.48 -56.17 -82.69
N TYR A 216 -23.62 -55.43 -81.99
CA TYR A 216 -22.19 -55.43 -82.27
C TYR A 216 -21.58 -56.83 -82.17
N GLY A 217 -21.89 -57.57 -81.10
CA GLY A 217 -21.43 -58.95 -80.93
C GLY A 217 -21.89 -59.86 -82.07
N TYR A 218 -23.15 -59.74 -82.47
CA TYR A 218 -23.73 -60.49 -83.59
C TYR A 218 -23.00 -60.21 -84.91
N TRP A 219 -22.81 -58.94 -85.27
CA TRP A 219 -22.08 -58.57 -86.49
C TRP A 219 -20.64 -59.10 -86.50
N VAL A 220 -19.96 -59.05 -85.36
CA VAL A 220 -18.62 -59.64 -85.22
C VAL A 220 -18.66 -61.17 -85.43
N THR A 221 -19.66 -61.87 -84.89
CA THR A 221 -19.81 -63.32 -85.10
C THR A 221 -20.12 -63.67 -86.55
N ILE A 222 -20.99 -62.92 -87.23
CA ILE A 222 -21.22 -63.09 -88.67
C ILE A 222 -19.92 -62.92 -89.44
N ALA A 223 -19.17 -61.84 -89.20
CA ALA A 223 -17.91 -61.60 -89.90
C ALA A 223 -16.91 -62.75 -89.72
N ARG A 224 -16.85 -63.35 -88.52
CA ARG A 224 -16.04 -64.55 -88.24
C ARG A 224 -16.57 -65.80 -88.95
N LEU A 225 -17.88 -65.99 -89.00
CA LEU A 225 -18.50 -67.12 -89.69
C LEU A 225 -18.26 -67.03 -91.21
N CYS A 226 -18.52 -65.88 -91.81
CA CYS A 226 -18.33 -65.62 -93.24
C CYS A 226 -16.86 -65.71 -93.67
N SER A 227 -15.92 -65.34 -92.80
CA SER A 227 -14.49 -65.55 -93.08
C SER A 227 -14.05 -67.02 -92.96
N SER A 228 -14.75 -67.84 -92.17
CA SER A 228 -14.46 -69.27 -92.01
C SER A 228 -15.14 -70.15 -93.08
N TYR A 229 -16.28 -69.69 -93.63
CA TYR A 229 -17.06 -70.41 -94.64
C TYR A 229 -17.59 -69.42 -95.72
N PRO A 230 -16.84 -69.18 -96.81
CA PRO A 230 -17.14 -68.13 -97.78
C PRO A 230 -18.45 -68.29 -98.56
N ASP A 231 -18.94 -69.52 -98.71
CA ASP A 231 -20.11 -69.83 -99.53
C ASP A 231 -21.43 -69.90 -98.72
N SER A 232 -21.38 -69.69 -97.40
CA SER A 232 -22.59 -69.73 -96.56
C SER A 232 -23.38 -68.43 -96.70
N LYS A 233 -24.62 -68.54 -97.21
CA LYS A 233 -25.59 -67.43 -97.23
C LYS A 233 -26.12 -67.23 -95.81
N VAL A 234 -25.72 -66.15 -95.15
CA VAL A 234 -26.35 -65.71 -93.90
C VAL A 234 -27.62 -64.94 -94.26
N GLU A 235 -28.75 -65.41 -93.73
CA GLU A 235 -30.08 -64.83 -93.93
C GLU A 235 -30.28 -63.54 -93.11
N GLU A 236 -31.28 -62.77 -93.53
CA GLU A 236 -31.76 -61.43 -93.15
C GLU A 236 -31.34 -60.86 -91.79
N ASP A 237 -31.07 -59.55 -91.76
CA ASP A 237 -30.68 -58.79 -90.56
C ASP A 237 -31.73 -58.95 -89.43
N PRO A 238 -31.42 -59.70 -88.36
CA PRO A 238 -32.38 -59.96 -87.28
C PRO A 238 -32.71 -58.74 -86.43
N PHE A 239 -32.09 -57.58 -86.70
CA PHE A 239 -32.40 -56.31 -86.04
C PHE A 239 -33.37 -55.43 -86.82
N THR A 240 -33.76 -55.84 -88.03
CA THR A 240 -34.84 -55.17 -88.76
C THR A 240 -36.19 -55.56 -88.15
N VAL A 241 -36.85 -54.59 -87.51
CA VAL A 241 -38.20 -54.77 -86.94
C VAL A 241 -39.16 -55.04 -88.09
N ARG A 242 -39.74 -56.25 -88.12
CA ARG A 242 -40.78 -56.61 -89.09
C ARG A 242 -42.14 -56.15 -88.58
N PRO A 243 -43.05 -55.69 -89.45
CA PRO A 243 -44.38 -55.25 -89.04
C PRO A 243 -45.21 -56.36 -88.34
N GLU A 244 -44.87 -57.63 -88.54
CA GLU A 244 -45.45 -58.76 -87.84
C GLU A 244 -45.06 -58.85 -86.35
N ASP A 245 -43.89 -58.32 -85.96
CA ASP A 245 -43.38 -58.38 -84.58
C ASP A 245 -44.08 -57.37 -83.66
N ASP A 246 -44.56 -56.24 -84.20
CA ASP A 246 -45.31 -55.21 -83.45
C ASP A 246 -46.69 -55.71 -82.97
N LEU A 247 -47.21 -56.78 -83.57
CA LEU A 247 -48.49 -57.39 -83.21
C LEU A 247 -48.38 -58.46 -82.13
N MET A 248 -47.15 -58.80 -81.70
CA MET A 248 -46.89 -59.80 -80.68
C MET A 248 -46.88 -59.14 -79.29
N PRO A 249 -47.86 -59.40 -78.40
CA PRO A 249 -47.91 -58.80 -77.09
C PRO A 249 -46.75 -59.34 -76.23
N MET A 250 -45.75 -58.50 -75.97
CA MET A 250 -44.62 -58.87 -75.11
C MET A 250 -44.99 -58.66 -73.64
N GLU A 251 -44.86 -59.71 -72.83
CA GLU A 251 -45.19 -59.69 -71.41
C GLU A 251 -44.30 -58.68 -70.67
N ARG A 252 -44.94 -57.69 -70.01
CA ARG A 252 -44.23 -56.50 -69.50
C ARG A 252 -43.40 -56.77 -68.24
N GLN A 253 -43.59 -57.89 -67.57
CA GLN A 253 -42.88 -58.29 -66.35
C GLN A 253 -42.80 -59.81 -66.26
N GLN A 254 -41.59 -60.36 -66.32
CA GLN A 254 -41.31 -61.73 -65.93
C GLN A 254 -40.46 -61.69 -64.66
N ALA A 255 -41.00 -62.17 -63.55
CA ALA A 255 -40.25 -62.29 -62.32
C ALA A 255 -39.25 -63.44 -62.47
N PHE A 256 -37.96 -63.13 -62.41
CA PHE A 256 -36.93 -64.14 -62.22
C PHE A 256 -36.99 -64.55 -60.75
N ASP A 257 -37.47 -65.75 -60.49
CA ASP A 257 -37.48 -66.35 -59.16
C ASP A 257 -36.10 -66.97 -58.90
N ASP A 258 -35.23 -66.22 -58.21
CA ASP A 258 -33.91 -66.68 -57.76
C ASP A 258 -33.99 -67.41 -56.40
N SER A 259 -35.14 -67.98 -56.05
CA SER A 259 -35.28 -68.79 -54.83
C SER A 259 -34.47 -70.08 -54.95
N ASP A 260 -33.64 -70.35 -53.94
CA ASP A 260 -32.92 -71.63 -53.83
C ASP A 260 -33.91 -72.81 -53.78
N PRO A 261 -33.64 -73.93 -54.49
CA PRO A 261 -34.51 -75.10 -54.45
C PRO A 261 -34.57 -75.69 -53.04
N PRO A 262 -35.71 -76.27 -52.60
CA PRO A 262 -35.84 -76.80 -51.25
C PRO A 262 -34.88 -77.96 -51.01
N GLU A 263 -34.16 -77.91 -49.89
CA GLU A 263 -33.32 -79.01 -49.42
C GLU A 263 -34.18 -80.27 -49.19
N SER A 264 -33.79 -81.38 -49.82
CA SER A 264 -34.37 -82.72 -49.61
C SER A 264 -33.74 -83.43 -48.42
#